data_AF-A0ABD6AKD9-F1
#
_entry.id   AF-A0ABD6AKD9-F1
#
_cell.length_a   1.000
_cell.length_b   1.000
_cell.length_c   1.000
_cell.angle_alpha   90.00
_cell.angle_beta   90.00
_cell.angle_gamma   90.00
#
_symmetry.space_group_name_H-M   'P 1'
#
loop_
_entity.id
_entity.type
_entity.pdbx_description
1 polymer ?
#
loop_
_entity_poly.entity_id
_entity_poly.type
_entity_poly.pdbx_seq_one_letter_code
_entity_poly.pdbx_strand_id
1 'polypeptide(L)'
;MTETGDGPTVLVALANPRTEGALVALAGALAEREGGRVLAIHVVTVPDQTSLEKAAENRERLDDSSAELLDAAVADAAAFDVPVRTKTVLSHRGIEEVFDAARTSDADAVVMGYGGTRFAGGRVEGSLDELARDLPCDFLVLDGERPDPSDVLVPTAGGPSSDLSAEVAAALRDVAGAEVSLLHVVEPGDEETGRAFLADWADGHGLADATLRVETGDVEEAIERVGEGYGLVIVGATERGLLSRIVRGSLASEAVERLDAPVLLAERPSSRSLRERLFGGR
;
A
#
# COMPACT_ATOMS: atom_id res chain seq x y z
N MET A 1 10.18 30.64 1.78
CA MET A 1 9.86 29.21 1.96
C MET A 1 8.35 29.12 1.94
N THR A 2 7.80 28.72 0.81
CA THR A 2 6.36 28.80 0.53
C THR A 2 5.69 27.59 1.18
N GLU A 3 5.18 27.75 2.40
CA GLU A 3 4.38 26.74 3.12
C GLU A 3 2.94 26.71 2.62
N THR A 4 2.73 26.42 1.33
CA THR A 4 1.40 26.05 0.81
C THR A 4 1.58 25.27 -0.48
N GLY A 5 1.82 23.95 -0.36
CA GLY A 5 1.63 23.02 -1.46
C GLY A 5 0.26 22.39 -1.30
N ASP A 6 -0.61 22.55 -2.29
CA ASP A 6 -1.98 22.00 -2.38
C ASP A 6 -1.99 20.52 -2.83
N GLY A 7 -0.81 19.87 -2.81
CA GLY A 7 -0.62 18.48 -3.22
C GLY A 7 -0.82 17.48 -2.07
N PRO A 8 -0.96 16.19 -2.39
CA PRO A 8 -1.37 15.18 -1.43
C PRO A 8 -0.31 14.94 -0.34
N THR A 9 -0.78 14.52 0.83
CA THR A 9 0.06 14.06 1.93
C THR A 9 0.09 12.54 1.93
N VAL A 10 1.23 11.96 1.55
CA VAL A 10 1.45 10.51 1.61
C VAL A 10 2.13 10.17 2.92
N LEU A 11 1.42 9.48 3.81
CA LEU A 11 1.96 8.99 5.07
C LEU A 11 2.65 7.65 4.84
N VAL A 12 3.88 7.49 5.32
CA VAL A 12 4.59 6.21 5.30
C VAL A 12 4.88 5.72 6.72
N ALA A 13 4.38 4.53 7.05
CA ALA A 13 4.58 3.92 8.36
C ALA A 13 5.76 2.95 8.32
N LEU A 14 6.83 3.32 9.03
CA LEU A 14 8.10 2.61 9.03
C LEU A 14 8.27 1.83 10.32
N ALA A 15 8.60 0.55 10.20
CA ALA A 15 8.83 -0.33 11.37
C ALA A 15 10.02 -1.28 11.18
N ASN A 16 10.45 -1.54 9.93
CA ASN A 16 11.49 -2.49 9.60
C ASN A 16 12.48 -1.85 8.62
N PRO A 17 13.77 -1.69 9.00
CA PRO A 17 14.80 -1.15 8.12
C PRO A 17 14.98 -1.91 6.80
N ARG A 18 14.56 -3.18 6.73
CA ARG A 18 14.67 -3.97 5.50
C ARG A 18 13.68 -3.56 4.41
N THR A 19 12.49 -3.09 4.80
CA THR A 19 11.41 -2.71 3.88
C THR A 19 11.25 -1.21 3.75
N GLU A 20 11.88 -0.44 4.64
CA GLU A 20 11.77 1.01 4.74
C GLU A 20 12.04 1.73 3.42
N GLY A 21 13.19 1.48 2.77
CA GLY A 21 13.53 2.14 1.52
C GLY A 21 12.51 1.89 0.40
N ALA A 22 11.92 0.69 0.32
CA ALA A 22 10.86 0.40 -0.64
C ALA A 22 9.55 1.16 -0.34
N LEU A 23 9.17 1.25 0.94
CA LEU A 23 7.98 2.01 1.35
C LEU A 23 8.16 3.50 1.09
N VAL A 24 9.36 4.03 1.34
CA VAL A 24 9.71 5.42 1.06
C VAL A 24 9.74 5.68 -0.44
N ALA A 25 10.27 4.76 -1.25
CA ALA A 25 10.26 4.90 -2.70
C ALA A 25 8.84 4.93 -3.28
N LEU A 26 7.96 4.05 -2.79
CA LEU A 26 6.54 4.07 -3.16
C LEU A 26 5.88 5.39 -2.76
N ALA A 27 6.09 5.84 -1.52
CA ALA A 27 5.51 7.09 -1.03
C ALA A 27 6.05 8.33 -1.77
N GLY A 28 7.35 8.34 -2.06
CA GLY A 28 8.03 9.39 -2.81
C GLY A 28 7.51 9.49 -4.24
N ALA A 29 7.40 8.38 -4.95
CA ALA A 29 6.86 8.35 -6.32
C ALA A 29 5.41 8.86 -6.38
N LEU A 30 4.57 8.46 -5.43
CA LEU A 30 3.17 8.92 -5.35
C LEU A 30 3.07 10.41 -5.04
N ALA A 31 3.85 10.87 -4.07
CA ALA A 31 3.87 12.28 -3.70
C ALA A 31 4.43 13.15 -4.85
N GLU A 32 5.51 12.72 -5.52
CA GLU A 32 6.16 13.52 -6.56
C GLU A 32 5.27 13.71 -7.78
N ARG A 33 4.59 12.64 -8.22
CA ARG A 33 3.68 12.68 -9.37
C ARG A 33 2.61 13.77 -9.25
N GLU A 34 2.12 14.00 -8.03
CA GLU A 34 1.05 14.95 -7.73
C GLU A 34 1.55 16.25 -7.05
N GLY A 35 2.88 16.46 -6.97
CA GLY A 35 3.47 17.64 -6.32
C GLY A 35 3.16 17.75 -4.81
N GLY A 36 3.03 16.59 -4.16
CA GLY A 36 2.70 16.42 -2.74
C GLY A 36 3.90 16.39 -1.79
N ARG A 37 3.73 15.67 -0.69
CA ARG A 37 4.72 15.55 0.40
C ARG A 37 4.64 14.20 1.10
N VAL A 38 5.75 13.80 1.71
CA VAL A 38 5.86 12.56 2.49
C VAL A 38 5.90 12.87 3.98
N LEU A 39 5.05 12.20 4.76
CA LEU A 39 5.11 12.15 6.21
C LEU A 39 5.54 10.75 6.66
N ALA A 40 6.82 10.60 6.99
CA ALA A 40 7.36 9.36 7.51
C ALA A 40 7.14 9.27 9.02
N ILE A 41 6.44 8.23 9.47
CA ILE A 41 6.21 7.98 10.89
C ILE A 41 6.84 6.67 11.33
N HIS A 42 7.39 6.67 12.54
CA HIS A 42 7.78 5.45 13.24
C HIS A 42 6.95 5.32 14.51
N VAL A 43 6.13 4.26 14.60
CA VAL A 43 5.33 3.97 15.79
C VAL A 43 6.10 3.00 16.69
N VAL A 44 6.48 3.48 17.87
CA VAL A 44 7.11 2.66 18.92
C VAL A 44 6.02 2.15 19.85
N THR A 45 5.77 0.84 19.80
CA THR A 45 4.77 0.20 20.66
C THR A 45 5.28 0.09 22.10
N VAL A 46 4.58 0.75 23.02
CA VAL A 46 4.83 0.74 24.46
C VAL A 46 3.88 -0.25 25.14
N PRO A 47 4.36 -1.17 25.99
CA PRO A 47 3.46 -2.07 26.72
C PRO A 47 2.43 -1.29 27.57
N ASP A 48 1.17 -1.75 27.61
CA ASP A 48 0.06 -1.13 28.37
C ASP A 48 0.39 -0.88 29.86
N GLN A 49 1.33 -1.64 30.40
CA GLN A 49 1.76 -1.57 31.80
C GLN A 49 2.70 -0.39 32.09
N THR A 50 3.25 0.23 31.05
CA THR A 50 4.19 1.36 31.13
C THR A 50 3.49 2.64 30.70
N SER A 51 3.56 3.72 31.47
CA SER A 51 2.98 4.99 31.01
C SER A 51 3.78 5.58 29.85
N LEU A 52 3.09 6.23 28.90
CA LEU A 52 3.75 6.93 27.80
C LEU A 52 4.72 8.03 28.27
N GLU A 53 4.44 8.68 29.40
CA GLU A 53 5.35 9.65 30.02
C GLU A 53 6.68 9.02 30.40
N LYS A 54 6.65 7.84 31.05
CA LYS A 54 7.87 7.09 31.40
C LYS A 54 8.59 6.54 30.18
N ALA A 55 7.86 6.16 29.13
CA ALA A 55 8.46 5.75 27.86
C ALA A 55 9.15 6.95 27.18
N ALA A 56 8.54 8.13 27.24
CA ALA A 56 9.10 9.37 26.72
C ALA A 56 10.34 9.83 27.50
N GLU A 57 10.37 9.65 28.83
CA GLU A 57 11.57 9.91 29.65
C GLU A 57 12.73 8.95 29.31
N ASN A 58 12.43 7.75 28.81
CA ASN A 58 13.42 6.79 28.33
C ASN A 58 13.68 6.88 26.81
N ARG A 59 13.16 7.92 26.12
CA ARG A 59 13.34 8.10 24.67
C ARG A 59 14.81 8.10 24.27
N GLU A 60 15.70 8.70 25.06
CA GLU A 60 17.14 8.75 24.74
C GLU A 60 17.78 7.37 24.50
N ARG A 61 17.18 6.28 25.00
CA ARG A 61 17.64 4.89 24.75
C ARG A 61 16.92 4.17 23.60
N LEU A 62 15.78 4.71 23.15
CA LEU A 62 14.95 4.23 22.03
C LEU A 62 15.17 5.08 20.76
N ASP A 63 15.82 6.23 20.91
CA ASP A 63 16.01 7.25 19.87
C ASP A 63 16.98 6.80 18.80
N ASP A 64 18.12 6.16 19.15
CA ASP A 64 19.15 5.83 18.17
C ASP A 64 18.59 4.96 17.02
N SER A 65 17.87 3.88 17.34
CA SER A 65 17.30 3.00 16.31
C SER A 65 16.14 3.64 15.54
N SER A 66 15.38 4.53 16.19
CA SER A 66 14.25 5.24 15.55
C SER A 66 14.75 6.34 14.63
N ALA A 67 15.77 7.07 15.07
CA ALA A 67 16.44 8.12 14.32
C ALA A 67 17.18 7.53 13.13
N GLU A 68 17.91 6.42 13.30
CA GLU A 68 18.56 5.70 12.19
C GLU A 68 17.56 5.29 11.10
N LEU A 69 16.39 4.76 11.48
CA LEU A 69 15.33 4.38 10.54
C LEU A 69 14.74 5.59 9.81
N LEU A 70 14.53 6.71 10.50
CA LEU A 70 13.95 7.91 9.91
C LEU A 70 14.97 8.70 9.07
N ASP A 71 16.24 8.69 9.45
CA ASP A 71 17.33 9.31 8.70
C ASP A 71 17.61 8.53 7.41
N ALA A 72 17.57 7.20 7.46
CA ALA A 72 17.58 6.36 6.27
C ALA A 72 16.40 6.73 5.34
N ALA A 73 15.21 6.95 5.91
CA ALA A 73 14.05 7.28 5.10
C ALA A 73 14.17 8.64 4.42
N VAL A 74 14.76 9.62 5.10
CA VAL A 74 15.06 10.93 4.49
C VAL A 74 16.12 10.78 3.40
N ALA A 75 17.12 9.93 3.60
CA ALA A 75 18.17 9.70 2.61
C ALA A 75 17.63 9.00 1.35
N ASP A 76 16.79 7.99 1.51
CA ASP A 76 16.16 7.26 0.40
C ASP A 76 15.15 8.14 -0.33
N ALA A 77 14.40 8.97 0.41
CA ALA A 77 13.48 9.93 -0.18
C ALA A 77 14.19 11.07 -0.96
N ALA A 78 15.48 11.31 -0.73
CA ALA A 78 16.23 12.33 -1.46
C ALA A 78 16.40 12.03 -2.96
N ALA A 79 16.07 10.80 -3.39
CA ALA A 79 15.95 10.45 -4.79
C ALA A 79 14.72 11.10 -5.48
N PHE A 80 13.78 11.63 -4.69
CA PHE A 80 12.52 12.21 -5.12
C PHE A 80 12.48 13.71 -4.81
N ASP A 81 11.85 14.52 -5.67
CA ASP A 81 11.73 15.97 -5.47
C ASP A 81 10.52 16.32 -4.57
N VAL A 82 10.47 15.72 -3.37
CA VAL A 82 9.35 15.86 -2.42
C VAL A 82 9.81 16.31 -1.03
N PRO A 83 9.04 17.19 -0.36
CA PRO A 83 9.29 17.50 1.05
C PRO A 83 9.01 16.28 1.94
N VAL A 84 9.97 15.92 2.78
CA VAL A 84 9.83 14.83 3.75
C VAL A 84 9.80 15.41 5.17
N ARG A 85 8.81 15.01 5.95
CA ARG A 85 8.74 15.26 7.39
C ARG A 85 8.76 13.93 8.13
N THR A 86 9.49 13.86 9.23
CA THR A 86 9.60 12.63 10.04
C THR A 86 8.93 12.84 11.41
N LYS A 87 8.33 11.78 11.98
CA LYS A 87 7.73 11.83 13.31
C LYS A 87 7.78 10.47 14.02
N THR A 88 8.39 10.43 15.20
CA THR A 88 8.33 9.26 16.10
C THR A 88 7.13 9.35 17.04
N VAL A 89 6.24 8.37 16.99
CA VAL A 89 5.02 8.30 17.80
C VAL A 89 5.14 7.17 18.82
N LEU A 90 4.90 7.46 20.09
CA LEU A 90 4.82 6.44 21.14
C LEU A 90 3.35 6.08 21.34
N SER A 91 3.01 4.81 21.20
CA SER A 91 1.62 4.37 21.37
C SER A 91 1.56 3.00 22.02
N HIS A 92 0.45 2.70 22.69
CA HIS A 92 0.16 1.34 23.13
C HIS A 92 -0.31 0.44 21.99
N ARG A 93 -0.66 1.05 20.86
CA ARG A 93 -1.25 0.40 19.69
C ARG A 93 -0.42 0.78 18.46
N GLY A 94 0.11 -0.21 17.76
CA GLY A 94 0.98 -0.01 16.61
C GLY A 94 0.20 0.46 15.37
N ILE A 95 -0.75 -0.36 14.90
CA ILE A 95 -1.44 -0.09 13.63
C ILE A 95 -2.55 0.94 13.83
N GLU A 96 -3.33 0.85 14.92
CA GLU A 96 -4.35 1.86 15.21
C GLU A 96 -3.78 3.29 15.23
N GLU A 97 -2.57 3.46 15.74
CA GLU A 97 -1.88 4.76 15.71
C GLU A 97 -1.55 5.23 14.29
N VAL A 98 -1.27 4.33 13.35
CA VAL A 98 -1.09 4.69 11.93
C VAL A 98 -2.39 5.28 11.36
N PHE A 99 -3.54 4.72 11.71
CA PHE A 99 -4.85 5.23 11.29
C PHE A 99 -5.16 6.59 11.92
N ASP A 100 -4.87 6.74 13.21
CA ASP A 100 -5.05 8.02 13.91
C ASP A 100 -4.10 9.09 13.37
N ALA A 101 -2.87 8.74 13.05
CA ALA A 101 -1.92 9.62 12.40
C ALA A 101 -2.40 10.03 11.00
N ALA A 102 -2.93 9.09 10.20
CA ALA A 102 -3.50 9.39 8.89
C ALA A 102 -4.66 10.38 8.98
N ARG A 103 -5.60 10.17 9.92
CA ARG A 103 -6.71 11.10 10.18
C ARG A 103 -6.23 12.47 10.66
N THR A 104 -5.28 12.51 11.58
CA THR A 104 -4.82 13.76 12.21
C THR A 104 -3.94 14.59 11.27
N SER A 105 -3.32 13.95 10.28
CA SER A 105 -2.49 14.62 9.28
C SER A 105 -3.22 14.92 7.97
N ASP A 106 -4.52 14.60 7.88
CA ASP A 106 -5.31 14.66 6.64
C ASP A 106 -4.55 13.98 5.48
N ALA A 107 -4.05 12.76 5.74
CA ALA A 107 -3.32 12.00 4.74
C ALA A 107 -4.25 11.57 3.61
N ASP A 108 -3.78 11.68 2.37
CA ASP A 108 -4.51 11.24 1.17
C ASP A 108 -4.22 9.77 0.84
N ALA A 109 -3.04 9.29 1.23
CA ALA A 109 -2.66 7.89 1.14
C ALA A 109 -1.75 7.46 2.30
N VAL A 110 -1.86 6.20 2.69
CA VAL A 110 -0.97 5.52 3.65
C VAL A 110 -0.21 4.40 2.95
N VAL A 111 1.11 4.40 3.07
CA VAL A 111 2.00 3.32 2.64
C VAL A 111 2.57 2.63 3.88
N MET A 112 2.40 1.31 4.00
CA MET A 112 2.94 0.55 5.13
C MET A 112 3.36 -0.86 4.74
N GLY A 113 4.33 -1.41 5.46
CA GLY A 113 4.71 -2.82 5.31
C GLY A 113 3.82 -3.74 6.12
N TYR A 114 3.56 -4.94 5.60
CA TYR A 114 3.02 -6.06 6.36
C TYR A 114 4.15 -6.95 6.89
N GLY A 115 4.09 -7.24 8.19
CA GLY A 115 5.08 -8.09 8.88
C GLY A 115 4.54 -9.45 9.33
N GLY A 116 3.37 -9.87 8.83
CA GLY A 116 2.70 -11.07 9.35
C GLY A 116 2.24 -10.92 10.79
N THR A 117 2.30 -12.03 11.54
CA THR A 117 2.03 -12.09 12.99
C THR A 117 3.05 -11.34 13.85
N ARG A 118 4.05 -10.69 13.25
CA ARG A 118 5.10 -9.92 13.92
C ARG A 118 4.93 -8.42 13.70
N PHE A 119 3.76 -7.89 14.05
CA PHE A 119 3.73 -6.51 14.50
C PHE A 119 4.50 -6.46 15.81
N ALA A 120 5.58 -5.69 15.84
CA ALA A 120 6.59 -5.65 16.90
C ALA A 120 6.02 -5.92 18.31
N GLY A 121 6.25 -7.13 18.84
CA GLY A 121 6.00 -7.49 20.24
C GLY A 121 4.55 -7.44 20.77
N GLY A 122 3.53 -7.28 19.92
CA GLY A 122 2.16 -7.00 20.35
C GLY A 122 1.13 -8.04 19.90
N ARG A 123 0.15 -8.30 20.78
CA ARG A 123 -1.10 -9.02 20.49
C ARG A 123 -1.73 -8.50 19.17
N VAL A 124 -2.36 -9.38 18.39
CA VAL A 124 -3.25 -8.97 17.28
C VAL A 124 -4.26 -7.98 17.83
N GLU A 125 -4.16 -6.72 17.40
CA GLU A 125 -5.08 -5.67 17.82
C GLU A 125 -6.49 -6.11 17.41
N GLY A 126 -7.36 -6.38 18.40
CA GLY A 126 -8.71 -6.88 18.16
C GLY A 126 -9.59 -5.93 17.34
N SER A 127 -9.11 -4.71 17.09
CA SER A 127 -9.78 -3.61 16.40
C SER A 127 -9.40 -3.50 14.92
N LEU A 128 -8.46 -4.29 14.40
CA LEU A 128 -8.05 -4.20 13.00
C LEU A 128 -9.19 -4.49 12.02
N ASP A 129 -10.12 -5.37 12.40
CA ASP A 129 -11.32 -5.69 11.62
C ASP A 129 -12.32 -4.53 11.56
N GLU A 130 -12.26 -3.60 12.52
CA GLU A 130 -13.05 -2.36 12.53
C GLU A 130 -12.36 -1.26 11.73
N LEU A 131 -11.04 -1.10 11.90
CA LEU A 131 -10.21 -0.18 11.11
C LEU A 131 -10.27 -0.49 9.61
N ALA A 132 -10.32 -1.78 9.28
CA ALA A 132 -10.51 -2.27 7.91
C ALA A 132 -11.81 -1.84 7.24
N ARG A 133 -12.82 -1.44 8.01
CA ARG A 133 -14.14 -1.06 7.49
C ARG A 133 -14.30 0.43 7.30
N ASP A 134 -13.40 1.23 7.87
CA ASP A 134 -13.46 2.67 7.90
C ASP A 134 -12.05 3.25 7.63
N LEU A 135 -11.61 3.04 6.38
CA LEU A 135 -10.34 3.58 5.91
C LEU A 135 -10.42 5.11 5.86
N PRO A 136 -9.48 5.83 6.49
CA PRO A 136 -9.48 7.30 6.45
C PRO A 136 -9.07 7.88 5.09
N CYS A 137 -8.35 7.12 4.27
CA CYS A 137 -7.80 7.52 2.97
C CYS A 137 -7.42 6.28 2.15
N ASP A 138 -6.73 6.45 1.02
CA ASP A 138 -6.22 5.31 0.23
C ASP A 138 -5.14 4.55 1.04
N PHE A 139 -5.18 3.22 1.06
CA PHE A 139 -4.21 2.38 1.78
C PHE A 139 -3.44 1.48 0.83
N LEU A 140 -2.12 1.48 0.98
CA LEU A 140 -1.16 0.69 0.24
C LEU A 140 -0.36 -0.15 1.23
N VAL A 141 -0.57 -1.46 1.21
CA VAL A 141 0.09 -2.40 2.13
C VAL A 141 1.03 -3.29 1.33
N LEU A 142 2.33 -3.14 1.58
CA LEU A 142 3.38 -3.92 0.94
C LEU A 142 3.64 -5.20 1.74
N ASP A 143 3.47 -6.35 1.10
CA ASP A 143 3.96 -7.64 1.57
C ASP A 143 5.23 -8.04 0.82
N GLY A 144 6.26 -8.40 1.56
CA GLY A 144 7.57 -8.76 1.02
C GLY A 144 8.72 -7.91 1.57
N GLU A 145 9.89 -8.53 1.73
CA GLU A 145 11.04 -7.90 2.38
C GLU A 145 11.88 -7.01 1.44
N ARG A 146 11.79 -7.19 0.11
CA ARG A 146 12.59 -6.47 -0.90
C ARG A 146 11.88 -6.43 -2.27
N PRO A 147 10.87 -5.57 -2.48
CA PRO A 147 10.32 -5.37 -3.83
C PRO A 147 11.36 -4.75 -4.75
N ASP A 148 11.31 -5.16 -6.01
CA ASP A 148 11.99 -4.48 -7.11
C ASP A 148 10.91 -3.78 -7.96
N PRO A 149 10.65 -2.49 -7.75
CA PRO A 149 9.58 -1.78 -8.44
C PRO A 149 9.91 -1.47 -9.91
N SER A 150 11.01 -2.01 -10.47
CA SER A 150 11.40 -1.81 -11.86
C SER A 150 10.49 -2.54 -12.85
N ASP A 151 9.93 -3.69 -12.45
CA ASP A 151 9.03 -4.51 -13.28
C ASP A 151 7.72 -4.77 -12.51
N VAL A 152 6.65 -4.09 -12.93
CA VAL A 152 5.38 -4.03 -12.19
C VAL A 152 4.27 -4.77 -12.95
N LEU A 153 3.59 -5.68 -12.26
CA LEU A 153 2.37 -6.32 -12.76
C LEU A 153 1.13 -5.74 -12.06
N VAL A 154 0.13 -5.35 -12.84
CA VAL A 154 -1.19 -4.95 -12.33
C VAL A 154 -2.27 -5.87 -12.89
N PRO A 155 -2.71 -6.88 -12.12
CA PRO A 155 -3.92 -7.61 -12.43
C PRO A 155 -5.15 -6.73 -12.25
N THR A 156 -6.04 -6.71 -13.23
CA THR A 156 -7.24 -5.88 -13.21
C THR A 156 -8.46 -6.58 -13.77
N ALA A 157 -9.59 -6.36 -13.11
CA ALA A 157 -10.94 -6.57 -13.65
C ALA A 157 -11.71 -5.24 -13.70
N GLY A 158 -11.00 -4.11 -13.59
CA GLY A 158 -11.55 -2.78 -13.38
C GLY A 158 -11.98 -2.52 -11.93
N GLY A 159 -12.59 -1.35 -11.71
CA GLY A 159 -13.17 -0.94 -10.43
C GLY A 159 -12.22 -0.15 -9.53
N PRO A 160 -12.72 0.44 -8.43
CA PRO A 160 -12.03 1.52 -7.70
C PRO A 160 -10.65 1.15 -7.14
N SER A 161 -10.49 -0.07 -6.63
CA SER A 161 -9.20 -0.53 -6.12
C SER A 161 -8.21 -0.82 -7.25
N SER A 162 -8.69 -1.25 -8.41
CA SER A 162 -7.85 -1.41 -9.61
C SER A 162 -7.43 -0.05 -10.15
N ASP A 163 -8.30 0.96 -10.06
CA ASP A 163 -7.98 2.34 -10.45
C ASP A 163 -6.83 2.88 -9.60
N LEU A 164 -6.86 2.66 -8.27
CA LEU A 164 -5.75 2.99 -7.38
C LEU A 164 -4.47 2.21 -7.74
N SER A 165 -4.57 0.91 -8.04
CA SER A 165 -3.40 0.15 -8.52
C SER A 165 -2.79 0.75 -9.80
N ALA A 166 -3.64 1.25 -10.71
CA ALA A 166 -3.20 1.93 -11.93
C ALA A 166 -2.51 3.26 -11.62
N GLU A 167 -3.06 4.04 -10.68
CA GLU A 167 -2.47 5.31 -10.21
C GLU A 167 -1.07 5.08 -9.62
N VAL A 168 -0.89 4.02 -8.83
CA VAL A 168 0.43 3.65 -8.28
C VAL A 168 1.39 3.19 -9.37
N ALA A 169 0.95 2.32 -10.29
CA ALA A 169 1.79 1.84 -11.38
C ALA A 169 2.25 2.99 -12.30
N ALA A 170 1.35 3.93 -12.60
CA ALA A 170 1.69 5.13 -13.36
C ALA A 170 2.69 6.02 -12.62
N ALA A 171 2.55 6.18 -11.29
CA ALA A 171 3.53 6.92 -10.49
C ALA A 171 4.93 6.29 -10.54
N LEU A 172 5.01 4.96 -10.40
CA LEU A 172 6.27 4.24 -10.52
C LEU A 172 6.88 4.35 -11.92
N ARG A 173 6.07 4.28 -12.97
CA ARG A 173 6.54 4.51 -14.35
C ARG A 173 7.08 5.93 -14.53
N ASP A 174 6.30 6.93 -14.14
CA ASP A 174 6.58 8.34 -14.43
C ASP A 174 7.81 8.84 -13.65
N VAL A 175 8.00 8.38 -12.41
CA VAL A 175 9.04 8.87 -11.51
C VAL A 175 10.26 7.93 -11.47
N ALA A 176 10.04 6.61 -11.48
CA ALA A 176 11.11 5.61 -11.34
C ALA A 176 11.43 4.85 -12.63
N GLY A 177 10.71 5.10 -13.73
CA GLY A 177 10.94 4.43 -15.02
C GLY A 177 10.55 2.95 -15.01
N ALA A 178 9.61 2.55 -14.15
CA ALA A 178 9.13 1.18 -14.06
C ALA A 178 8.47 0.70 -15.36
N GLU A 179 8.76 -0.52 -15.78
CA GLU A 179 8.07 -1.22 -16.86
C GLU A 179 6.75 -1.79 -16.34
N VAL A 180 5.63 -1.31 -16.89
CA VAL A 180 4.29 -1.70 -16.43
C VAL A 180 3.69 -2.76 -17.34
N SER A 181 3.18 -3.82 -16.74
CA SER A 181 2.41 -4.88 -17.40
C SER A 181 1.03 -4.99 -16.78
N LEU A 182 0.00 -5.06 -17.63
CA LEU A 182 -1.39 -5.22 -17.20
C LEU A 182 -1.84 -6.65 -17.48
N LEU A 183 -2.52 -7.26 -16.52
CA LEU A 183 -3.05 -8.62 -16.65
C LEU A 183 -4.57 -8.63 -16.50
N HIS A 184 -5.26 -9.22 -17.47
CA HIS A 184 -6.68 -9.51 -17.37
C HIS A 184 -6.91 -11.00 -17.61
N VAL A 185 -7.61 -11.66 -16.69
CA VAL A 185 -7.92 -13.09 -16.78
C VAL A 185 -9.39 -13.25 -17.16
N VAL A 186 -9.66 -14.02 -18.21
CA VAL A 186 -11.01 -14.22 -18.76
C VAL A 186 -11.37 -15.70 -18.86
N GLU A 187 -12.63 -15.99 -19.12
CA GLU A 187 -13.07 -17.34 -19.47
C GLU A 187 -12.57 -17.73 -20.88
N PRO A 188 -12.33 -19.03 -21.15
CA PRO A 188 -11.97 -19.49 -22.48
C PRO A 188 -13.04 -19.12 -23.53
N GLY A 189 -12.64 -18.39 -24.57
CA GLY A 189 -13.54 -17.88 -25.62
C GLY A 189 -13.81 -16.36 -25.55
N ASP A 190 -13.41 -15.69 -24.46
CA ASP A 190 -13.61 -14.25 -24.26
C ASP A 190 -12.33 -13.41 -24.48
N GLU A 191 -11.26 -13.97 -25.03
CA GLU A 191 -9.95 -13.32 -25.14
C GLU A 191 -9.94 -12.04 -25.97
N GLU A 192 -10.79 -11.96 -27.01
CA GLU A 192 -10.91 -10.75 -27.84
C GLU A 192 -11.58 -9.61 -27.07
N THR A 193 -12.69 -9.92 -26.38
CA THR A 193 -13.40 -8.98 -25.49
C THR A 193 -12.51 -8.52 -24.36
N GLY A 194 -11.79 -9.45 -23.71
CA GLY A 194 -10.86 -9.14 -22.63
C GLY A 194 -9.71 -8.23 -23.08
N ARG A 195 -9.21 -8.40 -24.30
CA ARG A 195 -8.16 -7.53 -24.86
C ARG A 195 -8.68 -6.13 -25.15
N ALA A 196 -9.90 -6.01 -25.67
CA ALA A 196 -10.54 -4.71 -25.89
C ALA A 196 -10.76 -3.97 -24.56
N PHE A 197 -11.32 -4.67 -23.58
CA PHE A 197 -11.49 -4.13 -22.22
C PHE A 197 -10.15 -3.64 -21.64
N LEU A 198 -9.12 -4.48 -21.69
CA LEU A 198 -7.83 -4.15 -21.10
C LEU A 198 -7.14 -2.96 -21.80
N ALA A 199 -7.29 -2.84 -23.12
CA ALA A 199 -6.76 -1.71 -23.89
C ALA A 199 -7.49 -0.40 -23.55
N ASP A 200 -8.82 -0.43 -23.50
CA ASP A 200 -9.63 0.75 -23.14
C ASP A 200 -9.36 1.18 -21.69
N TRP A 201 -9.22 0.21 -20.78
CA TRP A 201 -8.86 0.47 -19.39
C TRP A 201 -7.45 1.08 -19.30
N ALA A 202 -6.47 0.52 -20.00
CA ALA A 202 -5.11 1.05 -20.04
C ALA A 202 -5.08 2.51 -20.52
N ASP A 203 -5.80 2.83 -21.60
CA ASP A 203 -5.90 4.20 -22.12
C ASP A 203 -6.54 5.16 -21.10
N GLY A 204 -7.65 4.74 -20.49
CA GLY A 204 -8.35 5.53 -19.48
C GLY A 204 -7.53 5.86 -18.22
N HIS A 205 -6.53 5.03 -17.91
CA HIS A 205 -5.64 5.21 -16.75
C HIS A 205 -4.25 5.76 -17.13
N GLY A 206 -4.05 6.17 -18.39
CA GLY A 206 -2.78 6.73 -18.85
C GLY A 206 -1.65 5.70 -18.88
N LEU A 207 -1.97 4.43 -19.10
CA LEU A 207 -1.08 3.26 -19.20
C LEU A 207 -1.14 2.61 -20.60
N ALA A 208 -1.46 3.37 -21.65
CA ALA A 208 -1.59 2.87 -23.01
C ALA A 208 -0.30 2.25 -23.59
N ASP A 209 0.86 2.59 -23.02
CA ASP A 209 2.18 2.06 -23.34
C ASP A 209 2.53 0.77 -22.58
N ALA A 210 1.71 0.38 -21.59
CA ALA A 210 1.94 -0.82 -20.80
C ALA A 210 1.82 -2.11 -21.63
N THR A 211 2.55 -3.15 -21.22
CA THR A 211 2.43 -4.47 -21.87
C THR A 211 1.13 -5.15 -21.45
N LEU A 212 0.20 -5.30 -22.39
CA LEU A 212 -1.11 -5.91 -22.15
C LEU A 212 -1.04 -7.45 -22.25
N ARG A 213 -1.47 -8.14 -21.19
CA ARG A 213 -1.55 -9.61 -21.12
C ARG A 213 -2.99 -10.05 -20.82
N VAL A 214 -3.51 -10.92 -21.68
CA VAL A 214 -4.81 -11.58 -21.48
C VAL A 214 -4.56 -13.06 -21.31
N GLU A 215 -4.98 -13.60 -20.17
CA GLU A 215 -4.87 -15.02 -19.82
C GLU A 215 -6.26 -15.63 -19.70
N THR A 216 -6.36 -16.95 -19.81
CA THR A 216 -7.62 -17.68 -19.65
C THR A 216 -7.56 -18.64 -18.47
N GLY A 217 -8.65 -18.77 -17.72
CA GLY A 217 -8.79 -19.77 -16.66
C GLY A 217 -9.02 -19.16 -15.28
N ASP A 218 -8.52 -19.84 -14.25
CA ASP A 218 -8.66 -19.38 -12.87
C ASP A 218 -7.82 -18.11 -12.64
N VAL A 219 -8.45 -17.09 -12.06
CA VAL A 219 -7.84 -15.77 -11.83
C VAL A 219 -6.65 -15.88 -10.88
N GLU A 220 -6.79 -16.68 -9.82
CA GLU A 220 -5.78 -16.82 -8.78
C GLU A 220 -4.54 -17.56 -9.30
N GLU A 221 -4.75 -18.70 -9.98
CA GLU A 221 -3.65 -19.47 -10.60
C GLU A 221 -2.94 -18.68 -11.70
N ALA A 222 -3.67 -17.90 -12.49
CA ALA A 222 -3.07 -17.08 -13.54
C ALA A 222 -2.24 -15.93 -12.97
N ILE A 223 -2.72 -15.25 -11.91
CA ILE A 223 -1.96 -14.20 -11.23
C ILE A 223 -0.71 -14.78 -10.58
N GLU A 224 -0.82 -15.92 -9.89
CA GLU A 224 0.32 -16.62 -9.26
C GLU A 224 1.41 -16.92 -10.30
N ARG A 225 1.05 -17.65 -11.35
CA ARG A 225 1.98 -18.06 -12.42
C ARG A 225 2.63 -16.89 -13.15
N VAL A 226 1.87 -15.84 -13.46
CA VAL A 226 2.40 -14.67 -14.19
C VAL A 226 3.20 -13.77 -13.26
N GLY A 227 2.76 -13.63 -12.00
CA GLY A 227 3.35 -12.76 -10.99
C GLY A 227 4.77 -13.15 -10.57
N GLU A 228 5.13 -14.43 -10.61
CA GLU A 228 6.50 -14.91 -10.36
C GLU A 228 7.58 -14.21 -11.22
N GLY A 229 7.20 -13.70 -12.39
CA GLY A 229 8.12 -13.01 -13.30
C GLY A 229 8.35 -11.53 -13.00
N TYR A 230 7.74 -10.97 -11.95
CA TYR A 230 7.75 -9.53 -11.66
C TYR A 230 8.37 -9.23 -10.30
N GLY A 231 8.98 -8.04 -10.20
CA GLY A 231 9.55 -7.55 -8.95
C GLY A 231 8.53 -6.95 -7.99
N LEU A 232 7.34 -6.60 -8.50
CA LEU A 232 6.20 -6.13 -7.73
C LEU A 232 4.87 -6.47 -8.42
N VAL A 233 3.91 -7.03 -7.68
CA VAL A 233 2.53 -7.22 -8.14
C VAL A 233 1.61 -6.28 -7.36
N ILE A 234 0.89 -5.39 -8.04
CA ILE A 234 -0.04 -4.44 -7.41
C ILE A 234 -1.47 -4.96 -7.59
N VAL A 235 -2.11 -5.35 -6.49
CA VAL A 235 -3.45 -5.95 -6.51
C VAL A 235 -4.43 -5.04 -5.79
N GLY A 236 -5.53 -4.69 -6.48
CA GLY A 236 -6.64 -3.99 -5.85
C GLY A 236 -7.37 -4.92 -4.90
N ALA A 237 -7.51 -4.53 -3.62
CA ALA A 237 -8.30 -5.30 -2.67
C ALA A 237 -9.78 -5.24 -3.02
N THR A 238 -10.40 -6.42 -3.17
CA THR A 238 -11.83 -6.55 -3.48
C THR A 238 -12.73 -6.12 -2.31
N GLU A 239 -14.02 -5.88 -2.60
CA GLU A 239 -15.08 -5.26 -1.76
C GLU A 239 -15.29 -5.81 -0.32
N ARG A 240 -14.56 -6.85 0.10
CA ARG A 240 -14.52 -7.36 1.47
C ARG A 240 -13.43 -6.72 2.34
N GLY A 241 -12.65 -5.79 1.82
CA GLY A 241 -11.66 -4.99 2.55
C GLY A 241 -10.32 -5.69 2.70
N LEU A 242 -9.24 -4.96 2.40
CA LEU A 242 -7.81 -5.32 2.49
C LEU A 242 -7.47 -5.85 3.87
N LEU A 243 -7.84 -5.08 4.89
CA LEU A 243 -7.36 -5.22 6.25
C LEU A 243 -8.11 -6.28 7.05
N SER A 244 -9.38 -6.58 6.69
CA SER A 244 -10.15 -7.66 7.33
C SER A 244 -9.60 -9.06 7.05
N ARG A 245 -8.66 -9.15 6.10
CA ARG A 245 -7.93 -10.36 5.72
C ARG A 245 -6.58 -10.41 6.42
N ILE A 246 -5.87 -9.28 6.51
CA ILE A 246 -4.67 -9.06 7.37
C ILE A 246 -4.93 -9.57 8.80
N VAL A 247 -6.11 -9.31 9.38
CA VAL A 247 -6.50 -9.77 10.74
C VAL A 247 -6.58 -11.30 10.86
N ARG A 248 -6.96 -11.99 9.77
CA ARG A 248 -7.06 -13.46 9.74
C ARG A 248 -5.70 -14.13 9.51
N GLY A 249 -4.66 -13.34 9.32
CA GLY A 249 -3.33 -13.82 8.96
C GLY A 249 -3.17 -14.14 7.48
N SER A 250 -4.15 -13.77 6.63
CA SER A 250 -4.07 -13.96 5.19
C SER A 250 -4.26 -12.67 4.41
N LEU A 251 -3.23 -12.21 3.71
CA LEU A 251 -3.22 -10.84 3.17
C LEU A 251 -4.14 -10.61 1.98
N ALA A 252 -4.54 -11.65 1.25
CA ALA A 252 -5.61 -11.52 0.27
C ALA A 252 -6.26 -12.89 0.02
N SER A 253 -6.87 -13.07 -1.15
CA SER A 253 -7.20 -14.41 -1.65
C SER A 253 -6.00 -15.36 -1.55
N GLU A 254 -6.23 -16.68 -1.49
CA GLU A 254 -5.17 -17.70 -1.38
C GLU A 254 -4.08 -17.54 -2.47
N ALA A 255 -4.38 -16.90 -3.60
CA ALA A 255 -3.40 -16.48 -4.62
C ALA A 255 -2.28 -15.55 -4.11
N VAL A 256 -2.60 -14.50 -3.36
CA VAL A 256 -1.60 -13.49 -2.95
C VAL A 256 -0.65 -14.05 -1.90
N GLU A 257 -1.13 -14.95 -1.05
CA GLU A 257 -0.27 -15.63 -0.07
C GLU A 257 0.68 -16.66 -0.69
N ARG A 258 0.38 -17.11 -1.91
CA ARG A 258 1.18 -18.09 -2.66
C ARG A 258 2.13 -17.45 -3.66
N LEU A 259 2.00 -16.15 -3.92
CA LEU A 259 2.93 -15.42 -4.76
C LEU A 259 4.30 -15.38 -4.09
N ASP A 260 5.32 -15.91 -4.78
CA ASP A 260 6.73 -15.77 -4.40
C ASP A 260 7.29 -14.36 -4.73
N ALA A 261 6.45 -13.46 -5.25
CA ALA A 261 6.78 -12.08 -5.59
C ALA A 261 6.23 -11.09 -4.54
N PRO A 262 6.92 -9.97 -4.28
CA PRO A 262 6.40 -8.90 -3.43
C PRO A 262 5.06 -8.35 -3.95
N VAL A 263 4.09 -8.18 -3.05
CA VAL A 263 2.73 -7.75 -3.40
C VAL A 263 2.42 -6.43 -2.72
N LEU A 264 2.01 -5.44 -3.51
CA LEU A 264 1.41 -4.22 -3.00
C LEU A 264 -0.10 -4.33 -3.11
N LEU A 265 -0.77 -4.35 -1.97
CA LEU A 265 -2.21 -4.36 -1.94
C LEU A 265 -2.76 -2.94 -1.81
N ALA A 266 -3.68 -2.58 -2.70
CA ALA A 266 -4.25 -1.24 -2.80
C ALA A 266 -5.74 -1.23 -2.45
N GLU A 267 -6.17 -0.38 -1.53
CA GLU A 267 -7.59 -0.17 -1.19
C GLU A 267 -7.95 1.31 -1.12
N ARG A 268 -9.00 1.67 -1.85
CA ARG A 268 -9.64 2.99 -1.78
C ARG A 268 -10.83 2.93 -0.81
N PRO A 269 -11.04 3.95 0.05
CA PRO A 269 -12.17 3.97 0.97
C PRO A 269 -13.49 3.95 0.18
N SER A 270 -14.30 2.92 0.40
CA SER A 270 -15.61 2.81 -0.23
C SER A 270 -16.71 3.43 0.65
N SER A 271 -17.44 4.41 0.12
CA SER A 271 -18.54 5.09 0.84
C SER A 271 -19.86 4.29 0.87
N ARG A 272 -19.87 3.02 0.43
CA ARG A 272 -21.12 2.27 0.26
C ARG A 272 -21.67 1.76 1.58
N SER A 273 -22.93 2.10 1.85
CA SER A 273 -23.62 1.71 3.07
C SER A 273 -23.78 0.18 3.16
N LEU A 274 -23.79 -0.37 4.39
CA LEU A 274 -24.01 -1.80 4.65
C LEU A 274 -25.23 -2.41 3.93
N ARG A 275 -26.24 -1.58 3.60
CA ARG A 275 -27.45 -2.02 2.87
C ARG A 275 -27.19 -2.27 1.38
N GLU A 276 -26.35 -1.47 0.75
CA GLU A 276 -25.99 -1.67 -0.65
C GLU A 276 -25.08 -2.89 -0.81
N ARG A 277 -24.28 -3.22 0.22
CA ARG A 277 -23.40 -4.39 0.28
C ARG A 277 -24.14 -5.73 0.47
N LEU A 278 -25.32 -5.71 1.08
CA LEU A 278 -26.11 -6.94 1.35
C LEU A 278 -27.21 -7.19 0.31
N PHE A 279 -27.61 -6.17 -0.46
CA PHE A 279 -28.75 -6.26 -1.38
C PHE A 279 -28.47 -5.73 -2.80
N GLY A 280 -27.22 -5.42 -3.15
CA GLY A 280 -26.86 -4.86 -4.45
C GLY A 280 -26.40 -5.90 -5.47
N GLY A 281 -27.29 -6.23 -6.40
CA GLY A 281 -27.02 -7.01 -7.61
C GLY A 281 -28.31 -7.30 -8.35
N ARG A 282 -28.75 -6.36 -9.19
CA ARG A 282 -29.72 -6.59 -10.27
C ARG A 282 -29.06 -6.18 -11.58
#